data_AF-A0A7V0ITE1-F1
#
_entry.id   AF-A0A7V0ITE1-F1
#
_cell.length_a   1.000
_cell.length_b   1.000
_cell.length_c   1.000
_cell.angle_alpha   90.00
_cell.angle_beta   90.00
_cell.angle_gamma   90.00
#
_symmetry.space_group_name_H-M   'P 1'
#
loop_
_entity.id
_entity.type
_entity.pdbx_description
1 polymer ?
#
loop_
_entity_poly.entity_id
_entity_poly.type
_entity_poly.pdbx_seq_one_letter_code
_entity_poly.pdbx_strand_id
1 'polypeptide(L)'
;MRRAVAVNLLLALVLIGSACSRGEDEASVTTVVSESAATTAVLVAPTVVSDEPADSGEDEAAATTSTTQLVGGTPTYEVVDRVEADAGDELVVVVEPGTYSEVELQNLVFDIVDRFKPLTVVVVDDPAAAVLAFAEDLSDDEAALLASRTFLTITDGIEVTFSGPYAGIADLTIGS
;
A
#
# COMPACT_ATOMS: atom_id res chain seq x y z
N MET A 1 19.85 0.57 -48.52
CA MET A 1 20.70 1.78 -48.53
C MET A 1 20.53 2.49 -47.19
N ARG A 2 21.62 2.56 -46.40
CA ARG A 2 22.10 3.65 -45.51
C ARG A 2 21.01 4.59 -44.94
N ARG A 3 20.86 4.83 -43.62
CA ARG A 3 21.84 5.21 -42.57
C ARG A 3 21.20 4.90 -41.19
N ALA A 4 21.89 4.29 -40.21
CA ALA A 4 22.61 4.94 -39.10
C ALA A 4 21.90 6.22 -38.58
N VAL A 5 21.59 6.35 -37.28
CA VAL A 5 22.55 6.80 -36.25
C VAL A 5 22.01 6.46 -34.85
N ALA A 6 22.88 5.86 -34.03
CA ALA A 6 22.75 5.75 -32.58
C ALA A 6 23.20 7.08 -31.93
N VAL A 7 22.48 7.53 -30.90
CA VAL A 7 23.00 8.53 -29.95
C VAL A 7 22.67 8.07 -28.54
N ASN A 8 23.67 7.47 -27.90
CA ASN A 8 23.81 7.35 -26.45
C ASN A 8 23.86 8.75 -25.85
N LEU A 9 22.98 9.06 -24.88
CA LEU A 9 23.18 10.20 -23.99
C LEU A 9 23.19 9.69 -22.55
N LEU A 10 24.41 9.45 -22.08
CA LEU A 10 24.76 9.11 -20.71
C LEU A 10 24.94 10.44 -19.98
N LEU A 11 24.05 10.76 -19.03
CA LEU A 11 24.21 11.92 -18.15
C LEU A 11 24.37 11.43 -16.71
N ALA A 12 25.62 11.35 -16.28
CA ALA A 12 25.99 11.20 -14.89
C ALA A 12 25.96 12.58 -14.21
N LEU A 13 25.28 12.71 -13.08
CA LEU A 13 25.45 13.84 -12.17
C LEU A 13 25.83 13.33 -10.79
N VAL A 14 27.11 13.49 -10.46
CA VAL A 14 27.69 13.32 -9.13
C VAL A 14 27.56 14.66 -8.41
N LEU A 15 26.97 14.68 -7.21
CA LEU A 15 27.06 15.80 -6.27
C LEU A 15 27.60 15.30 -4.94
N ILE A 16 28.81 15.75 -4.63
CA ILE A 16 29.52 15.54 -3.37
C ILE A 16 29.29 16.77 -2.49
N GLY A 17 28.97 16.53 -1.22
CA GLY A 17 29.61 17.27 -0.12
C GLY A 17 28.74 18.20 0.71
N SER A 18 28.57 17.83 1.97
CA SER A 18 28.88 18.73 3.09
C SER A 18 29.18 17.91 4.34
N ALA A 19 30.47 17.85 4.67
CA ALA A 19 30.96 17.50 5.97
C ALA A 19 30.62 18.64 6.95
N CYS A 20 29.94 18.32 8.03
CA CYS A 20 29.96 19.11 9.26
C CYS A 20 30.54 18.22 10.36
N SER A 21 31.81 18.42 10.65
CA SER A 21 32.46 17.97 11.87
C SER A 21 31.99 18.80 13.07
N ARG A 22 31.97 18.16 14.24
CA ARG A 22 32.43 18.66 15.56
C ARG A 22 31.35 18.67 16.64
N GLY A 23 31.62 17.86 17.67
CA GLY A 23 30.89 17.82 18.93
C GLY A 23 31.27 16.55 19.70
N GLU A 24 32.49 16.53 20.25
CA GLU A 24 32.85 15.61 21.33
C GLU A 24 32.15 16.12 22.60
N ASP A 25 31.16 15.37 23.09
CA ASP A 25 30.70 15.49 24.47
C ASP A 25 30.77 14.09 25.09
N GLU A 26 31.79 13.90 25.92
CA GLU A 26 31.87 12.79 26.85
C GLU A 26 30.77 12.97 27.92
N ALA A 27 29.80 12.05 27.93
CA ALA A 27 28.93 11.86 29.06
C ALA A 27 28.94 10.39 29.48
N SER A 28 29.44 10.17 30.68
CA SER A 28 29.44 8.93 31.45
C SER A 28 28.11 8.17 31.42
N VAL A 29 28.24 6.86 31.26
CA VAL A 29 27.56 5.75 31.98
C VAL A 29 26.12 6.00 32.42
N THR A 30 25.19 5.20 31.87
CA THR A 30 24.30 4.34 32.67
C THR A 30 23.79 3.21 31.78
N THR A 31 24.19 1.98 32.12
CA THR A 31 23.53 0.76 31.67
C THR A 31 22.12 0.76 32.23
N VAL A 32 21.12 0.93 31.39
CA VAL A 32 19.73 0.64 31.75
C VAL A 32 19.43 -0.75 31.20
N VAL A 33 19.43 -1.73 32.10
CA VAL A 33 18.72 -2.99 31.86
C VAL A 33 17.24 -2.63 31.90
N SER A 34 16.63 -2.44 30.73
CA SER A 34 15.18 -2.38 30.60
C SER A 34 14.68 -3.79 30.36
N GLU A 35 14.20 -4.33 31.47
CA GLU A 35 13.39 -5.53 31.63
C GLU A 35 12.26 -5.58 30.58
N SER A 36 12.02 -6.79 30.08
CA SER A 36 10.98 -7.16 29.14
C SER A 36 9.61 -6.62 29.55
N ALA A 37 9.18 -5.50 28.96
CA ALA A 37 7.78 -5.10 28.98
C ALA A 37 7.05 -5.92 27.93
N ALA A 38 6.32 -6.94 28.38
CA ALA A 38 5.29 -7.58 27.59
C ALA A 38 4.37 -6.48 27.03
N THR A 39 4.51 -6.20 25.74
CA THR A 39 3.65 -5.24 25.06
C THR A 39 2.32 -5.95 24.87
N THR A 40 1.39 -5.70 25.80
CA THR A 40 -0.01 -6.03 25.58
C THR A 40 -0.47 -5.19 24.41
N ALA A 41 -0.53 -5.82 23.23
CA ALA A 41 -1.19 -5.24 22.07
C ALA A 41 -2.63 -4.93 22.46
N VAL A 42 -2.93 -3.64 22.61
CA VAL A 42 -4.32 -3.19 22.73
C VAL A 42 -4.84 -3.16 21.30
N LEU A 43 -5.58 -4.20 20.89
CA LEU A 43 -6.45 -4.12 19.73
C LEU A 43 -7.49 -3.04 20.03
N VAL A 44 -7.31 -1.85 19.48
CA VAL A 44 -8.40 -0.87 19.38
C VAL A 44 -9.30 -1.38 18.26
N ALA A 45 -10.51 -1.82 18.61
CA ALA A 45 -11.50 -2.26 17.64
C ALA A 45 -11.82 -1.12 16.66
N PRO A 46 -11.93 -1.39 15.35
CA PRO A 46 -12.31 -0.37 14.38
C PRO A 46 -13.72 0.13 14.67
N THR A 47 -13.93 1.43 14.48
CA THR A 47 -15.26 2.03 14.47
C THR A 47 -15.80 1.89 13.05
N VAL A 48 -16.74 0.96 12.83
CA VAL A 48 -17.48 0.86 11.57
C VAL A 48 -18.47 2.03 11.53
N VAL A 49 -18.25 2.99 10.64
CA VAL A 49 -19.23 4.04 10.34
C VAL A 49 -19.93 3.60 9.06
N SER A 50 -21.09 2.97 9.21
CA SER A 50 -22.00 2.71 8.09
C SER A 50 -22.77 4.00 7.81
N ASP A 51 -22.42 4.71 6.74
CA ASP A 51 -23.27 5.76 6.19
C ASP A 51 -24.32 5.07 5.31
N GLU A 52 -25.57 5.00 5.78
CA GLU A 52 -26.69 4.38 5.05
C GLU A 52 -27.19 5.37 3.98
N PRO A 53 -27.08 5.08 2.66
CA PRO A 53 -27.76 5.90 1.66
C PRO A 53 -29.24 5.52 1.61
N ALA A 54 -30.10 6.55 1.60
CA ALA A 54 -31.54 6.37 1.48
C ALA A 54 -31.95 5.87 0.08
N ASP A 55 -32.61 4.71 0.08
CA ASP A 55 -33.58 4.16 -0.88
C ASP A 55 -33.72 4.88 -2.24
N SER A 56 -33.16 4.25 -3.29
CA SER A 56 -33.55 4.41 -4.70
C SER A 56 -33.14 3.13 -5.42
N GLY A 57 -34.12 2.29 -5.76
CA GLY A 57 -33.86 0.97 -6.33
C GLY A 57 -33.12 1.01 -7.67
N GLU A 58 -31.90 0.48 -7.66
CA GLU A 58 -31.16 -0.22 -8.70
C GLU A 58 -30.15 -1.11 -7.94
N ASP A 59 -29.82 -2.29 -8.49
CA ASP A 59 -29.01 -3.34 -7.86
C ASP A 59 -27.53 -2.91 -7.76
N GLU A 60 -27.26 -1.89 -6.96
CA GLU A 60 -25.91 -1.39 -6.71
C GLU A 60 -25.30 -2.13 -5.52
N ALA A 61 -24.15 -2.77 -5.75
CA ALA A 61 -23.34 -3.34 -4.69
C ALA A 61 -23.07 -2.26 -3.62
N ALA A 62 -23.47 -2.53 -2.38
CA ALA A 62 -23.31 -1.57 -1.29
C ALA A 62 -21.82 -1.40 -0.94
N ALA A 63 -21.19 -0.37 -1.48
CA ALA A 63 -19.81 -0.01 -1.15
C ALA A 63 -19.70 0.31 0.36
N THR A 64 -18.93 -0.49 1.08
CA THR A 64 -18.70 -0.30 2.52
C THR A 64 -17.29 0.24 2.75
N THR A 65 -17.20 1.46 3.29
CA THR A 65 -15.91 2.08 3.66
C THR A 65 -15.47 1.64 5.06
N SER A 66 -14.18 1.35 5.26
CA SER A 66 -13.61 0.99 6.58
C SER A 66 -12.17 1.46 6.73
N THR A 67 -11.90 2.30 7.73
CA THR A 67 -10.55 2.78 8.06
C THR A 67 -9.85 1.86 9.06
N THR A 68 -8.60 1.49 8.78
CA THR A 68 -7.75 0.72 9.68
C THR A 68 -6.44 1.44 9.98
N GLN A 69 -6.15 1.58 11.27
CA GLN A 69 -4.85 2.03 11.75
C GLN A 69 -4.16 0.87 12.48
N LEU A 70 -3.04 0.42 11.96
CA LEU A 70 -2.22 -0.61 12.56
C LEU A 70 -1.16 0.01 13.48
N VAL A 71 -0.90 -0.64 14.60
CA VAL A 71 0.16 -0.22 15.53
C VAL A 71 1.43 -0.98 15.17
N GLY A 72 2.53 -0.26 14.88
CA GLY A 72 3.86 -0.89 14.70
C GLY A 72 4.45 -0.89 13.29
N GLY A 73 4.40 0.25 12.59
CA GLY A 73 5.13 0.47 11.33
C GLY A 73 4.35 0.13 10.07
N THR A 74 3.19 -0.53 10.15
CA THR A 74 2.37 -0.75 8.96
C THR A 74 1.70 0.55 8.50
N PRO A 75 1.57 0.79 7.17
CA PRO A 75 0.85 1.94 6.64
C PRO A 75 -0.57 2.03 7.21
N THR A 76 -1.03 3.23 7.54
CA THR A 76 -2.46 3.49 7.71
C THR A 76 -3.15 3.26 6.36
N TYR A 77 -4.29 2.57 6.37
CA TYR A 77 -5.03 2.30 5.16
C TYR A 77 -6.55 2.37 5.38
N GLU A 78 -7.26 2.61 4.29
CA GLU A 78 -8.70 2.64 4.22
C GLU A 78 -9.19 1.73 3.11
N VAL A 79 -10.14 0.85 3.40
CA VAL A 79 -10.91 0.15 2.38
C VAL A 79 -11.99 1.12 1.91
N VAL A 80 -11.87 1.62 0.69
CA VAL A 80 -12.80 2.63 0.14
C VAL A 80 -13.88 2.00 -0.72
N ASP A 81 -13.63 0.79 -1.21
CA ASP A 81 -14.64 -0.01 -1.91
C ASP A 81 -14.45 -1.49 -1.57
N ARG A 82 -15.58 -2.19 -1.45
CA ARG A 82 -15.64 -3.61 -1.11
C ARG A 82 -16.86 -4.24 -1.77
N VAL A 83 -16.61 -5.16 -2.68
CA VAL A 83 -17.63 -6.00 -3.31
C VAL A 83 -17.53 -7.38 -2.70
N GLU A 84 -18.52 -7.77 -1.91
CA GLU A 84 -18.59 -9.12 -1.33
C GLU A 84 -19.08 -10.11 -2.40
N ALA A 85 -18.37 -11.24 -2.56
CA ALA A 85 -18.73 -12.29 -3.51
C ALA A 85 -18.53 -13.68 -2.91
N ASP A 86 -19.25 -14.68 -3.43
CA ASP A 86 -19.18 -16.07 -2.94
C ASP A 86 -17.76 -16.68 -3.02
N ALA A 87 -16.94 -16.19 -3.95
CA ALA A 87 -15.57 -16.66 -4.17
C ALA A 87 -14.51 -15.92 -3.33
N GLY A 88 -14.89 -14.84 -2.63
CA GLY A 88 -14.00 -13.94 -1.91
C GLY A 88 -14.19 -12.49 -2.38
N ASP A 89 -13.88 -11.55 -1.50
CA ASP A 89 -14.18 -10.13 -1.74
C ASP A 89 -13.22 -9.48 -2.74
N GLU A 90 -13.71 -8.48 -3.46
CA GLU A 90 -12.88 -7.53 -4.20
C GLU A 90 -12.75 -6.24 -3.40
N LEU A 91 -11.52 -5.78 -3.17
CA LEU A 91 -11.25 -4.60 -2.34
C LEU A 91 -10.45 -3.54 -3.10
N VAL A 92 -10.83 -2.29 -2.88
CA VAL A 92 -10.00 -1.13 -3.20
C VAL A 92 -9.50 -0.52 -1.89
N VAL A 93 -8.18 -0.47 -1.75
CA VAL A 93 -7.52 0.03 -0.55
C VAL A 93 -6.71 1.28 -0.88
N VAL A 94 -6.96 2.35 -0.13
CA VAL A 94 -6.16 3.58 -0.17
C VAL A 94 -5.21 3.58 1.02
N VAL A 95 -3.91 3.64 0.75
CA VAL A 95 -2.89 3.90 1.77
C VAL A 95 -2.56 5.38 1.80
N GLU A 96 -2.13 5.88 2.95
CA GLU A 96 -1.59 7.24 3.00
C GLU A 96 -0.38 7.37 2.04
N PRO A 97 -0.18 8.51 1.38
CA PRO A 97 0.99 8.70 0.53
C PRO A 97 2.27 8.74 1.38
N GLY A 98 3.26 7.93 1.00
CA GLY A 98 4.49 7.78 1.76
C GLY A 98 5.53 6.89 1.09
N THR A 99 6.67 6.71 1.77
CA THR A 99 7.68 5.73 1.39
C THR A 99 7.66 4.61 2.41
N TYR A 100 7.42 3.39 1.94
CA TYR A 100 7.29 2.21 2.77
C TYR A 100 8.43 1.25 2.48
N SER A 101 8.93 0.62 3.53
CA SER A 101 9.83 -0.51 3.40
C SER A 101 9.05 -1.75 2.98
N GLU A 102 9.77 -2.72 2.41
CA GLU A 102 9.21 -4.02 2.04
C GLU A 102 8.49 -4.71 3.21
N VAL A 103 9.05 -4.65 4.41
CA VAL A 103 8.46 -5.24 5.63
C VAL A 103 7.12 -4.58 5.97
N GLU A 104 7.02 -3.26 5.83
CA GLU A 104 5.79 -2.52 6.14
C GLU A 104 4.68 -2.86 5.13
N LEU A 105 5.01 -3.00 3.85
CA LEU A 105 4.06 -3.44 2.82
C LEU A 105 3.64 -4.90 3.01
N GLN A 106 4.56 -5.80 3.41
CA GLN A 106 4.20 -7.18 3.73
C GLN A 106 3.25 -7.25 4.92
N ASN A 107 3.49 -6.47 5.98
CA ASN A 107 2.59 -6.40 7.12
C ASN A 107 1.19 -5.87 6.73
N LEU A 108 1.12 -4.91 5.80
CA LEU A 108 -0.15 -4.43 5.25
C LEU A 108 -0.90 -5.55 4.53
N VAL A 109 -0.21 -6.28 3.66
CA VAL A 109 -0.79 -7.41 2.92
C VAL A 109 -1.31 -8.48 3.88
N PHE A 110 -0.53 -8.85 4.91
CA PHE A 110 -0.96 -9.86 5.89
C PHE A 110 -2.22 -9.42 6.66
N ASP A 111 -2.31 -8.15 7.06
CA ASP A 111 -3.50 -7.66 7.75
C ASP A 111 -4.74 -7.66 6.84
N ILE A 112 -4.59 -7.22 5.58
CA ILE A 112 -5.68 -7.24 4.60
C ILE A 112 -6.17 -8.67 4.35
N VAL A 113 -5.26 -9.61 4.11
CA VAL A 113 -5.59 -11.01 3.80
C VAL A 113 -6.21 -11.72 5.00
N ASP A 114 -5.64 -11.57 6.20
CA ASP A 114 -6.18 -12.23 7.41
C ASP A 114 -7.57 -11.71 7.77
N ARG A 115 -7.78 -10.40 7.63
CA ARG A 115 -9.01 -9.73 8.06
C ARG A 115 -10.16 -9.90 7.08
N PHE A 116 -9.91 -9.63 5.80
CA PHE A 116 -10.98 -9.56 4.80
C PHE A 116 -11.06 -10.81 3.93
N LYS A 117 -9.99 -11.62 3.87
CA LYS A 117 -9.90 -12.81 3.01
C LYS A 117 -10.35 -12.51 1.56
N PRO A 118 -9.79 -11.46 0.94
CA PRO A 118 -10.21 -11.05 -0.39
C PRO A 118 -9.78 -12.06 -1.44
N LEU A 119 -10.49 -12.09 -2.56
CA LEU A 119 -10.04 -12.72 -3.79
C LEU A 119 -9.11 -11.77 -4.57
N THR A 120 -9.48 -10.49 -4.64
CA THR A 120 -8.74 -9.46 -5.38
C THR A 120 -8.58 -8.19 -4.54
N VAL A 121 -7.40 -7.58 -4.57
CA VAL A 121 -7.15 -6.28 -3.93
C VAL A 121 -6.34 -5.38 -4.85
N VAL A 122 -6.74 -4.12 -4.96
CA VAL A 122 -5.92 -3.06 -5.55
C VAL A 122 -5.56 -2.05 -4.47
N VAL A 123 -4.27 -1.86 -4.22
CA VAL A 123 -3.76 -0.89 -3.24
C VAL A 123 -3.18 0.32 -3.96
N VAL A 124 -3.72 1.50 -3.69
CA VAL A 124 -3.31 2.78 -4.28
C VAL A 124 -2.98 3.82 -3.21
N ASP A 125 -2.23 4.86 -3.56
CA ASP A 125 -1.91 6.00 -2.68
C ASP A 125 -2.72 7.27 -2.95
N ASP A 126 -3.64 7.22 -3.93
CA ASP A 126 -4.41 8.35 -4.39
C ASP A 126 -5.89 7.98 -4.53
N PRO A 127 -6.82 8.69 -3.86
CA PRO A 127 -8.24 8.38 -3.94
C PRO A 127 -8.82 8.56 -5.34
N ALA A 128 -8.22 9.39 -6.20
CA ALA A 128 -8.67 9.51 -7.59
C ALA A 128 -8.31 8.25 -8.41
N ALA A 129 -7.21 7.58 -8.08
CA ALA A 129 -6.87 6.29 -8.67
C ALA A 129 -7.77 5.17 -8.13
N ALA A 130 -8.21 5.26 -6.88
CA ALA A 130 -9.07 4.25 -6.26
C ALA A 130 -10.38 4.05 -7.03
N VAL A 131 -11.01 5.14 -7.49
CA VAL A 131 -12.25 5.11 -8.29
C VAL A 131 -12.06 4.37 -9.62
N LEU A 132 -10.82 4.22 -10.09
CA LEU A 132 -10.50 3.57 -11.37
C LEU A 132 -10.17 2.09 -11.23
N ALA A 133 -9.98 1.58 -10.00
CA ALA A 133 -9.37 0.27 -9.73
C ALA A 133 -10.09 -0.93 -10.40
N PHE A 134 -11.43 -0.85 -10.50
CA PHE A 134 -12.26 -1.89 -11.12
C PHE A 134 -13.14 -1.34 -12.27
N ALA A 135 -12.78 -0.19 -12.83
CA ALA A 135 -13.52 0.36 -13.97
C ALA A 135 -13.25 -0.45 -15.25
N GLU A 136 -14.32 -0.82 -15.96
CA GLU A 136 -14.22 -1.70 -17.14
C GLU A 136 -13.69 -1.00 -18.40
N ASP A 137 -13.94 0.31 -18.53
CA ASP A 137 -13.66 1.11 -19.74
C ASP A 137 -12.74 2.31 -19.44
N LEU A 138 -11.51 2.03 -18.99
CA LEU A 138 -10.50 3.07 -18.75
C LEU A 138 -9.94 3.64 -20.06
N SER A 139 -9.84 4.97 -20.15
CA SER A 139 -9.02 5.62 -21.17
C SER A 139 -7.52 5.41 -20.92
N ASP A 140 -6.69 5.68 -21.94
CA ASP A 140 -5.23 5.55 -21.83
C ASP A 140 -4.65 6.41 -20.68
N ASP A 141 -5.18 7.62 -20.49
CA ASP A 141 -4.74 8.54 -19.43
C ASP A 141 -5.16 8.05 -18.04
N GLU A 142 -6.37 7.48 -17.92
CA GLU A 142 -6.87 6.91 -16.66
C GLU A 142 -6.14 5.62 -16.27
N ALA A 143 -5.90 4.74 -17.25
CA ALA A 143 -5.10 3.53 -17.04
C ALA A 143 -3.66 3.89 -16.61
N ALA A 144 -3.06 4.91 -17.22
CA ALA A 144 -1.75 5.41 -16.81
C ALA A 144 -1.77 6.02 -15.41
N LEU A 145 -2.82 6.75 -15.05
CA LEU A 145 -2.98 7.30 -13.70
C LEU A 145 -3.06 6.19 -12.66
N LEU A 146 -3.96 5.21 -12.85
CA LEU A 146 -4.10 4.05 -11.97
C LEU A 146 -2.76 3.32 -11.81
N ALA A 147 -2.12 2.95 -12.93
CA ALA A 147 -0.83 2.25 -12.90
C ALA A 147 0.27 3.03 -12.17
N SER A 148 0.27 4.37 -12.26
CA SER A 148 1.27 5.21 -11.58
C SER A 148 1.07 5.32 -10.07
N ARG A 149 -0.14 5.02 -9.58
CA ARG A 149 -0.56 5.14 -8.17
C ARG A 149 -0.79 3.81 -7.47
N THR A 150 -0.81 2.70 -8.22
CA THR A 150 -0.88 1.35 -7.66
C THR A 150 0.45 0.96 -7.02
N PHE A 151 0.40 0.58 -5.74
CA PHE A 151 1.54 0.08 -4.98
C PHE A 151 1.68 -1.42 -5.09
N LEU A 152 0.57 -2.14 -5.01
CA LEU A 152 0.52 -3.58 -5.18
C LEU A 152 -0.89 -4.04 -5.52
N THR A 153 -0.96 -5.26 -6.07
CA THR A 153 -2.22 -5.99 -6.27
C THR A 153 -2.13 -7.34 -5.59
N ILE A 154 -3.27 -7.81 -5.07
CA ILE A 154 -3.44 -9.19 -4.60
C ILE A 154 -4.42 -9.88 -5.54
N THR A 155 -4.06 -11.05 -6.06
CA THR A 155 -4.90 -11.89 -6.92
C THR A 155 -4.98 -13.30 -6.38
N ASP A 156 -6.07 -14.01 -6.73
CA ASP A 156 -6.36 -15.37 -6.25
C ASP A 156 -6.28 -15.52 -4.71
N GLY A 157 -6.48 -14.40 -3.99
CA GLY A 157 -6.40 -14.25 -2.54
C GLY A 157 -5.02 -14.44 -1.91
N ILE A 158 -3.97 -14.80 -2.67
CA ILE A 158 -2.65 -15.12 -2.12
C ILE A 158 -1.46 -14.64 -2.95
N GLU A 159 -1.66 -14.27 -4.22
CA GLU A 159 -0.59 -13.83 -5.11
C GLU A 159 -0.44 -12.32 -5.03
N VAL A 160 0.74 -11.83 -4.67
CA VAL A 160 1.02 -10.42 -4.45
C VAL A 160 2.02 -9.94 -5.49
N THR A 161 1.62 -8.94 -6.27
CA THR A 161 2.48 -8.28 -7.26
C THR A 161 2.74 -6.84 -6.82
N PHE A 162 4.01 -6.47 -6.66
CA PHE A 162 4.39 -5.09 -6.35
C PHE A 162 4.50 -4.25 -7.61
N SER A 163 4.06 -2.98 -7.52
CA SER A 163 3.93 -2.06 -8.65
C SER A 163 4.57 -0.70 -8.36
N GLY A 164 4.67 0.13 -9.40
CA GLY A 164 5.18 1.50 -9.30
C GLY A 164 6.56 1.58 -8.64
N PRO A 165 6.74 2.37 -7.57
CA PRO A 165 8.03 2.52 -6.89
C PRO A 165 8.51 1.24 -6.19
N TYR A 166 7.63 0.25 -6.00
CA TYR A 166 7.91 -1.01 -5.33
C TYR A 166 8.06 -2.21 -6.27
N ALA A 167 7.96 -2.01 -7.59
CA ALA A 167 8.06 -3.07 -8.60
C ALA A 167 9.42 -3.83 -8.62
N GLY A 168 10.42 -3.35 -7.86
CA GLY A 168 11.69 -4.06 -7.64
C GLY A 168 11.66 -5.09 -6.51
N ILE A 169 10.59 -5.12 -5.69
CA ILE A 169 10.36 -6.14 -4.67
C ILE A 169 9.91 -7.42 -5.37
N ALA A 170 10.38 -8.57 -4.89
CA ALA A 170 9.96 -9.85 -5.44
C ALA A 170 8.49 -10.12 -5.14
N ASP A 171 7.78 -10.70 -6.10
CA ASP A 171 6.41 -11.15 -5.90
C ASP A 171 6.33 -12.15 -4.74
N LEU A 172 5.23 -12.09 -4.00
CA LEU A 172 5.03 -12.85 -2.76
C LEU A 172 3.81 -13.76 -2.92
N THR A 173 3.94 -15.02 -2.49
CA THR A 173 2.81 -15.94 -2.34
C THR A 173 2.56 -16.19 -0.86
N ILE A 174 1.38 -15.81 -0.37
CA ILE A 174 1.01 -15.97 1.04
C ILE A 174 0.87 -17.45 1.40
N GLY A 175 1.56 -17.87 2.45
CA GLY A 175 1.50 -19.25 2.98
C GLY A 175 2.41 -20.28 2.29
N SER A 176 3.36 -19.82 1.46
CA SER A 176 4.37 -20.68 0.81
C SER A 176 5.62 -20.98 1.66
#